data_AF-A0A9P7ARE2-F1
#
_entry.id   AF-A0A9P7ARE2-F1
#
_cell.length_a   1.000
_cell.length_b   1.000
_cell.length_c   1.000
_cell.angle_alpha   90.00
_cell.angle_beta   90.00
_cell.angle_gamma   90.00
#
_symmetry.space_group_name_H-M   'P 1'
#
loop_
_entity.id
_entity.type
_entity.pdbx_description
1 polymer ?
#
loop_
_entity_poly.entity_id
_entity_poly.type
_entity_poly.pdbx_seq_one_letter_code
_entity_poly.pdbx_strand_id
1 'polypeptide(L)'
;MTVISNDPSWLPLIDLSFFYSYWIVAAGIVVVYDWVLTLGQEIELIWTQHWSFMTVLYLVVHTLCWDTIFCDSGNQYVGPVDRCRVSVILPLDLARHNDSIGNIIIYAVNGTNVVVTAMLGAIMLARLYAMYQRSGRMLIFLVVIFLAVNTACGVIVIIAYKYYIGGAEELILSGIHMCADGSDEVLTSMIWMLNTIWEILALCLSVWIAAKHFRDLRRLNPLTGSTMGDCFRVLTESHVLYFASFAGVSCLQLIDTSPELENLNYIGVEILFGAMNILLSVQMFLLGPRLILSVRQFNAKLVAESDAETSMNSIVFQEHVHVPTSSTV
;
A
#
# COMPACT_ATOMS: atom_id res chain seq x y z
N MET A 1 0.91 -34.67 -9.27
CA MET A 1 1.86 -35.59 -9.96
C MET A 1 3.03 -34.75 -10.48
N THR A 2 4.22 -35.31 -10.76
CA THR A 2 5.28 -34.55 -11.43
C THR A 2 5.14 -34.71 -12.94
N VAL A 3 4.88 -33.63 -13.67
CA VAL A 3 4.79 -33.64 -15.13
C VAL A 3 6.09 -33.09 -15.70
N ILE A 4 6.81 -33.91 -16.47
CA ILE A 4 8.08 -33.51 -17.09
C ILE A 4 7.84 -33.33 -18.60
N SER A 5 8.13 -32.15 -19.14
CA SER A 5 8.02 -31.86 -20.56
C SER A 5 9.26 -31.12 -21.08
N ASN A 6 9.81 -31.62 -22.18
CA ASN A 6 10.91 -31.00 -22.91
C ASN A 6 10.46 -30.52 -24.30
N ASP A 7 9.15 -30.29 -24.47
CA ASP A 7 8.60 -29.83 -25.74
C ASP A 7 8.98 -28.35 -25.97
N PRO A 8 9.59 -27.99 -27.11
CA PRO A 8 9.87 -26.58 -27.44
C PRO A 8 8.62 -25.70 -27.51
N SER A 9 7.41 -26.26 -27.58
CA SER A 9 6.15 -25.50 -27.48
C SER A 9 6.03 -24.68 -26.18
N TRP A 10 6.81 -25.02 -25.15
CA TRP A 10 6.87 -24.29 -23.89
C TRP A 10 7.87 -23.11 -23.85
N LEU A 11 8.69 -22.93 -24.88
CA LEU A 11 9.65 -21.81 -24.95
C LEU A 11 9.00 -20.43 -24.73
N PRO A 12 7.83 -20.11 -25.31
CA PRO A 12 7.17 -18.82 -25.05
C PRO A 12 6.89 -18.58 -23.57
N LEU A 13 6.44 -19.61 -22.84
CA LEU A 13 6.15 -19.52 -21.40
C LEU A 13 7.43 -19.24 -20.58
N ILE A 14 8.56 -19.83 -20.98
CA ILE A 14 9.87 -19.57 -20.38
C ILE A 14 10.34 -18.15 -20.70
N ASP A 15 10.15 -17.67 -21.93
CA ASP A 15 10.50 -16.30 -22.31
C ASP A 15 9.65 -15.26 -21.55
N LEU A 16 8.36 -15.52 -21.37
CA LEU A 16 7.43 -14.74 -20.54
C LEU A 16 7.92 -14.66 -19.10
N SER A 17 8.36 -15.78 -18.57
CA SER A 17 8.90 -15.88 -17.23
C SER A 17 10.13 -14.97 -17.03
N PHE A 18 11.04 -14.96 -18.02
CA PHE A 18 12.17 -14.03 -18.00
C PHE A 18 11.73 -12.57 -18.16
N PHE A 19 10.79 -12.29 -19.05
CA PHE A 19 10.24 -10.95 -19.25
C PHE A 19 9.65 -10.38 -17.96
N TYR A 20 8.84 -11.18 -17.27
CA TYR A 20 8.25 -10.85 -15.98
C TYR A 20 9.29 -10.53 -14.90
N SER A 21 10.37 -11.32 -14.84
CA SER A 21 11.48 -11.07 -13.92
C SER A 21 12.10 -9.67 -14.09
N TYR A 22 12.23 -9.17 -15.33
CA TYR A 22 12.77 -7.83 -15.57
C TYR A 22 11.84 -6.73 -15.03
N TRP A 23 10.52 -6.90 -15.13
CA TRP A 23 9.55 -5.96 -14.56
C TRP A 23 9.62 -5.91 -13.04
N ILE A 24 9.77 -7.06 -12.38
CA ILE A 24 9.96 -7.10 -10.92
C ILE A 24 11.24 -6.37 -10.53
N VAL A 25 12.35 -6.61 -11.23
CA VAL A 25 13.62 -5.91 -10.96
C VAL A 25 13.44 -4.41 -11.18
N ALA A 26 12.76 -3.98 -12.24
CA ALA A 26 12.47 -2.58 -12.50
C ALA A 26 11.61 -1.96 -11.39
N ALA A 27 10.55 -2.65 -10.95
CA ALA A 27 9.72 -2.22 -9.83
C ALA A 27 10.54 -2.08 -8.53
N GLY A 28 11.40 -3.05 -8.23
CA GLY A 28 12.31 -3.01 -7.10
C GLY A 28 13.26 -1.81 -7.15
N ILE A 29 13.83 -1.51 -8.33
CA ILE A 29 14.69 -0.33 -8.52
C ILE A 29 13.92 0.97 -8.24
N VAL A 30 12.68 1.09 -8.74
CA VAL A 30 11.83 2.27 -8.51
C VAL A 30 11.56 2.46 -7.01
N VAL A 31 11.25 1.38 -6.30
CA VAL A 31 10.99 1.41 -4.85
C VAL A 31 12.25 1.77 -4.07
N VAL A 32 13.40 1.15 -4.38
CA VAL A 32 14.68 1.48 -3.73
C VAL A 32 15.06 2.93 -3.99
N TYR A 33 14.86 3.41 -5.21
CA TYR A 33 15.15 4.79 -5.58
C TYR A 33 14.28 5.77 -4.78
N ASP A 34 12.97 5.52 -4.70
CA ASP A 34 12.08 6.36 -3.89
C ASP A 34 12.47 6.36 -2.42
N TRP A 35 12.74 5.18 -1.87
CA TRP A 35 13.17 5.03 -0.48
C TRP A 35 14.45 5.82 -0.18
N VAL A 36 15.45 5.78 -1.06
CA VAL A 36 16.67 6.57 -0.90
C VAL A 36 16.36 8.07 -0.89
N LEU A 37 15.39 8.53 -1.70
CA LEU A 37 14.97 9.93 -1.71
C LEU A 37 14.19 10.34 -0.45
N THR A 38 13.36 9.45 0.11
CA THR A 38 12.55 9.74 1.31
C THR A 38 13.29 9.51 2.61
N LEU A 39 14.40 8.77 2.61
CA LEU A 39 15.16 8.39 3.81
C LEU A 39 15.50 9.58 4.71
N GLY A 40 15.93 10.71 4.13
CA GLY A 40 16.26 11.91 4.90
C GLY A 40 15.07 12.47 5.68
N GLN A 41 13.90 12.51 5.04
CA GLN A 41 12.66 12.96 5.68
C GLN A 41 12.16 11.95 6.72
N GLU A 42 12.35 10.66 6.48
CA GLU A 42 11.96 9.60 7.41
C GLU A 42 12.80 9.65 8.69
N ILE A 43 14.12 9.82 8.57
CA ILE A 43 15.02 9.99 9.72
C ILE A 43 14.56 11.17 10.58
N GLU A 44 14.28 12.31 9.97
CA GLU A 44 13.83 13.50 10.69
C GLU A 44 12.45 13.30 11.32
N LEU A 45 11.44 12.86 10.57
CA LEU A 45 10.03 12.85 11.02
C LEU A 45 9.63 11.61 11.83
N ILE A 46 10.35 10.50 11.68
CA ILE A 46 9.97 9.21 12.29
C ILE A 46 10.91 8.87 13.42
N TRP A 47 12.22 9.01 13.21
CA TRP A 47 13.22 8.55 14.17
C TRP A 47 13.50 9.55 15.28
N THR A 48 13.33 10.86 15.04
CA THR A 48 13.51 11.87 16.08
C THR A 48 12.27 12.11 16.95
N GLN A 49 11.08 11.72 16.45
CA GLN A 49 9.81 11.98 17.13
C GLN A 49 9.37 10.81 18.02
N HIS A 50 8.53 11.08 19.01
CA HIS A 50 7.97 10.02 19.87
C HIS A 50 7.24 8.94 19.07
N TRP A 51 7.45 7.68 19.47
CA TRP A 51 6.83 6.52 18.85
C TRP A 51 5.30 6.61 18.97
N SER A 52 4.63 6.75 17.83
CA SER A 52 3.18 6.70 17.73
C SER A 52 2.73 5.39 17.09
N PHE A 53 1.46 5.03 17.26
CA PHE A 53 0.86 3.89 16.56
C PHE A 53 1.04 3.96 15.03
N MET A 54 0.98 5.17 14.46
CA MET A 54 1.25 5.38 13.03
C MET A 54 2.70 5.07 12.65
N THR A 55 3.67 5.31 13.53
CA THR A 55 5.07 4.91 13.32
C THR A 55 5.19 3.39 13.25
N VAL A 56 4.51 2.67 14.15
CA VAL A 56 4.56 1.20 14.17
C VAL A 56 3.90 0.62 12.91
N LEU A 57 2.72 1.12 12.52
CA LEU A 57 2.08 0.71 11.27
C LEU A 57 2.98 0.98 10.06
N TYR A 58 3.61 2.14 10.01
CA TYR A 58 4.55 2.48 8.95
C TYR A 58 5.74 1.50 8.90
N LEU A 59 6.37 1.22 10.04
CA LEU A 59 7.51 0.30 10.10
C LEU A 59 7.10 -1.12 9.71
N VAL A 60 5.94 -1.60 10.18
CA VAL A 60 5.44 -2.93 9.83
C VAL A 60 5.15 -3.03 8.34
N VAL A 61 4.45 -2.04 7.77
CA VAL A 61 4.20 -1.99 6.33
C VAL A 61 5.53 -2.00 5.59
N HIS A 62 6.49 -1.14 5.96
CA HIS A 62 7.82 -1.07 5.33
C HIS A 62 8.55 -2.41 5.38
N THR A 63 8.67 -3.02 6.56
CA THR A 63 9.39 -4.30 6.71
C THR A 63 8.73 -5.43 5.92
N LEU A 64 7.40 -5.53 5.97
CA LEU A 64 6.67 -6.56 5.23
C LEU A 64 6.75 -6.33 3.72
N CYS A 65 6.74 -5.06 3.29
CA CYS A 65 6.93 -4.65 1.91
C CYS A 65 8.32 -5.07 1.39
N TRP A 66 9.37 -4.85 2.18
CA TRP A 66 10.71 -5.26 1.79
C TRP A 66 10.79 -6.78 1.63
N ASP A 67 10.23 -7.50 2.60
CA ASP A 67 10.15 -8.96 2.52
C ASP A 67 9.37 -9.41 1.28
N THR A 68 8.26 -8.76 0.90
CA THR A 68 7.53 -9.14 -0.32
C THR A 68 8.34 -8.86 -1.59
N ILE A 69 8.97 -7.69 -1.77
CA ILE A 69 9.78 -7.43 -2.98
C ILE A 69 10.93 -8.43 -3.10
N PHE A 70 11.66 -8.66 -2.01
CA PHE A 70 12.84 -9.52 -2.03
C PHE A 70 12.48 -11.01 -2.08
N CYS A 71 11.36 -11.43 -1.49
CA CYS A 71 10.90 -12.81 -1.58
C CYS A 71 10.19 -13.11 -2.90
N ASP A 72 9.44 -12.17 -3.46
CA ASP A 72 8.63 -12.40 -4.67
C ASP A 72 9.50 -12.39 -5.94
N SER A 73 10.48 -11.49 -6.02
CA SER A 73 11.58 -11.59 -7.00
C SER A 73 12.36 -12.92 -6.89
N GLY A 74 12.30 -13.53 -5.71
CA GLY A 74 12.93 -14.78 -5.34
C GLY A 74 12.05 -16.03 -5.42
N ASN A 75 10.75 -16.00 -5.73
CA ASN A 75 9.95 -17.24 -5.67
C ASN A 75 9.70 -17.93 -7.00
N GLN A 76 9.76 -17.23 -8.15
CA GLN A 76 9.19 -17.81 -9.36
C GLN A 76 10.17 -18.55 -10.31
N TYR A 77 11.50 -18.42 -10.17
CA TYR A 77 12.44 -18.84 -11.23
C TYR A 77 13.72 -19.57 -10.81
N VAL A 78 13.88 -19.91 -9.54
CA VAL A 78 14.97 -20.79 -9.12
C VAL A 78 14.36 -21.78 -8.16
N GLY A 79 14.53 -23.07 -8.45
CA GLY A 79 14.03 -24.13 -7.59
C GLY A 79 14.37 -23.86 -6.12
N PRO A 80 13.51 -24.26 -5.17
CA PRO A 80 13.65 -23.95 -3.74
C PRO A 80 15.02 -24.33 -3.14
N VAL A 81 15.80 -25.15 -3.84
CA VAL A 81 17.13 -25.60 -3.45
C VAL A 81 18.23 -24.55 -3.65
N ASP A 82 18.10 -23.62 -4.61
CA ASP A 82 19.21 -22.73 -4.99
C ASP A 82 19.08 -21.27 -4.51
N ARG A 83 17.90 -20.82 -4.04
CA ARG A 83 17.68 -19.42 -3.63
C ARG A 83 17.89 -19.10 -2.14
N CYS A 84 18.01 -20.09 -1.26
CA CYS A 84 18.43 -19.84 0.15
C CYS A 84 19.94 -19.63 0.33
N ARG A 85 20.75 -19.63 -0.74
CA ARG A 85 22.20 -19.44 -0.63
C ARG A 85 22.67 -17.98 -0.64
N VAL A 86 21.85 -17.03 -1.05
CA VAL A 86 22.33 -15.64 -1.24
C VAL A 86 22.05 -14.72 -0.05
N SER A 87 21.09 -15.04 0.82
CA SER A 87 20.78 -14.19 1.99
C SER A 87 21.36 -14.67 3.33
N VAL A 88 21.95 -15.87 3.44
CA VAL A 88 22.52 -16.30 4.74
C VAL A 88 23.79 -17.13 4.57
N ILE A 89 24.88 -16.60 5.11
CA ILE A 89 26.12 -17.30 5.49
C ILE A 89 25.77 -18.24 6.67
N LEU A 90 24.89 -19.22 6.46
CA LEU A 90 24.72 -20.36 7.36
C LEU A 90 24.96 -21.64 6.55
N PRO A 91 26.08 -22.34 6.79
CA PRO A 91 26.32 -23.63 6.19
C PRO A 91 25.50 -24.66 6.95
N LEU A 92 24.25 -24.87 6.56
CA LEU A 92 23.48 -26.03 7.03
C LEU A 92 22.80 -26.72 5.85
N ASP A 93 23.28 -27.93 5.57
CA ASP A 93 22.93 -28.83 4.46
C ASP A 93 21.54 -29.48 4.66
N LEU A 94 20.55 -28.71 5.11
CA LEU A 94 19.22 -29.20 5.52
C LEU A 94 18.16 -29.15 4.41
N ALA A 95 18.52 -28.75 3.18
CA ALA A 95 17.54 -28.34 2.17
C ALA A 95 16.99 -29.46 1.25
N ARG A 96 17.33 -30.74 1.47
CA ARG A 96 17.00 -31.80 0.50
C ARG A 96 15.80 -32.70 0.84
N HIS A 97 15.00 -32.42 1.88
CA HIS A 97 14.00 -33.43 2.26
C HIS A 97 12.63 -33.01 2.79
N ASN A 98 12.17 -31.76 2.70
CA ASN A 98 10.82 -31.44 3.15
C ASN A 98 10.08 -30.51 2.17
N ASP A 99 9.24 -31.10 1.31
CA ASP A 99 8.20 -30.41 0.52
C ASP A 99 7.29 -29.52 1.39
N SER A 100 7.27 -29.77 2.70
CA SER A 100 6.61 -28.94 3.70
C SER A 100 7.10 -27.48 3.76
N ILE A 101 8.33 -27.17 3.35
CA ILE A 101 8.89 -25.81 3.48
C ILE A 101 8.35 -24.88 2.39
N GLY A 102 8.21 -25.35 1.14
CA GLY A 102 7.71 -24.54 0.03
C GLY A 102 6.29 -24.03 0.28
N ASN A 103 5.43 -24.89 0.82
CA ASN A 103 4.06 -24.52 1.18
C ASN A 103 4.03 -23.39 2.23
N ILE A 104 4.94 -23.40 3.21
CA ILE A 104 5.00 -22.38 4.27
C ILE A 104 5.29 -20.99 3.68
N ILE A 105 6.20 -20.90 2.71
CA ILE A 105 6.55 -19.63 2.07
C ILE A 105 5.36 -19.07 1.30
N ILE A 106 4.66 -19.91 0.53
CA ILE A 106 3.46 -19.49 -0.22
C ILE A 106 2.38 -18.98 0.74
N TYR A 107 2.14 -19.68 1.86
CA TYR A 107 1.21 -19.20 2.88
C TYR A 107 1.64 -17.88 3.50
N ALA A 108 2.93 -17.69 3.72
CA ALA A 108 3.46 -16.44 4.26
C ALA A 108 3.28 -15.28 3.28
N VAL A 109 3.57 -15.48 1.99
CA VAL A 109 3.42 -14.44 0.96
C VAL A 109 1.94 -14.06 0.76
N ASN A 110 1.06 -15.04 0.58
CA ASN A 110 -0.36 -14.75 0.39
C ASN A 110 -1.00 -14.18 1.67
N GLY A 111 -0.58 -14.66 2.85
CA GLY A 111 -0.99 -14.11 4.13
C GLY A 111 -0.53 -12.67 4.34
N THR A 112 0.72 -12.35 4.00
CA THR A 112 1.25 -10.99 4.09
C THR A 112 0.54 -10.03 3.14
N ASN A 113 0.22 -10.44 1.92
CA ASN A 113 -0.57 -9.64 0.98
C ASN A 113 -1.96 -9.25 1.55
N VAL A 114 -2.65 -10.18 2.22
CA VAL A 114 -3.93 -9.89 2.90
C VAL A 114 -3.72 -8.87 4.02
N VAL A 115 -2.68 -9.04 4.83
CA VAL A 115 -2.36 -8.13 5.94
C VAL A 115 -2.01 -6.73 5.43
N VAL A 116 -1.17 -6.62 4.40
CA VAL A 116 -0.77 -5.35 3.77
C VAL A 116 -2.00 -4.64 3.20
N THR A 117 -2.87 -5.37 2.48
CA THR A 117 -4.11 -4.82 1.94
C THR A 117 -5.03 -4.30 3.04
N ALA A 118 -5.18 -5.04 4.14
CA ALA A 118 -5.95 -4.60 5.30
C ALA A 118 -5.36 -3.34 5.93
N MET A 119 -4.03 -3.26 6.08
CA MET A 119 -3.35 -2.07 6.61
C MET A 119 -3.57 -0.85 5.70
N LEU A 120 -3.44 -1.00 4.39
CA LEU A 120 -3.71 0.08 3.43
C LEU A 120 -5.15 0.57 3.53
N GLY A 121 -6.13 -0.34 3.62
CA GLY A 121 -7.53 0.02 3.83
C GLY A 121 -7.79 0.70 5.17
N ALA A 122 -7.08 0.32 6.24
CA ALA A 122 -7.16 1.01 7.53
C ALA A 122 -6.58 2.43 7.47
N ILE A 123 -5.48 2.64 6.74
CA ILE A 123 -4.91 3.98 6.49
C ILE A 123 -5.89 4.85 5.70
N MET A 124 -6.50 4.30 4.65
CA MET A 124 -7.54 4.96 3.87
C MET A 124 -8.73 5.38 4.75
N LEU A 125 -9.17 4.49 5.64
CA LEU A 125 -10.26 4.76 6.58
C LEU A 125 -9.90 5.85 7.59
N ALA A 126 -8.71 5.81 8.17
CA ALA A 126 -8.22 6.83 9.10
C ALA A 126 -8.19 8.23 8.46
N ARG A 127 -7.81 8.32 7.18
CA ARG A 127 -7.82 9.57 6.43
C ARG A 127 -9.22 10.05 6.08
N LEU A 128 -10.08 9.15 5.64
CA LEU A 128 -11.48 9.49 5.36
C LEU A 128 -12.19 9.99 6.62
N TYR A 129 -11.86 9.42 7.78
CA TYR A 129 -12.33 9.89 9.09
C TYR A 129 -11.83 11.30 9.43
N ALA A 130 -10.54 11.59 9.18
CA ALA A 130 -9.98 12.93 9.37
C ALA A 130 -10.66 13.96 8.46
N MET A 131 -10.93 13.60 7.19
CA MET A 131 -11.68 14.46 6.25
C MET A 131 -13.12 14.71 6.70
N TYR A 132 -13.77 13.75 7.38
CA TYR A 132 -15.14 13.90 7.87
C TYR A 132 -15.27 14.70 9.18
N GLN A 133 -14.27 15.54 9.49
CA GLN A 133 -14.22 16.32 10.74
C GLN A 133 -14.50 15.46 11.97
N ARG A 134 -14.00 14.22 11.98
CA ARG A 134 -14.14 13.31 13.12
C ARG A 134 -15.58 12.87 13.42
N SER A 135 -16.49 12.88 12.45
CA SER A 135 -17.87 12.40 12.64
C SER A 135 -17.91 10.91 13.02
N GLY A 136 -18.35 10.61 14.25
CA GLY A 136 -18.39 9.24 14.76
C GLY A 136 -19.36 8.32 14.01
N ARG A 137 -20.49 8.85 13.51
CA ARG A 137 -21.48 8.05 12.75
C ARG A 137 -20.90 7.52 11.44
N MET A 138 -20.15 8.37 10.74
CA MET A 138 -19.49 8.00 9.49
C MET A 138 -18.38 6.97 9.74
N LEU A 139 -17.61 7.15 10.82
CA LEU A 139 -16.56 6.20 11.19
C LEU A 139 -17.12 4.80 11.44
N ILE A 140 -18.20 4.69 12.22
CA ILE A 140 -18.82 3.40 12.51
C ILE A 140 -19.27 2.71 11.21
N PHE A 141 -19.92 3.46 10.31
CA PHE A 141 -20.34 2.95 9.01
C PHE A 141 -19.17 2.42 8.19
N LEU A 142 -18.08 3.19 8.08
CA LEU A 142 -16.89 2.80 7.34
C LEU A 142 -16.19 1.58 7.94
N VAL A 143 -16.06 1.54 9.27
CA VAL A 143 -15.42 0.42 9.98
C VAL A 143 -16.22 -0.87 9.79
N VAL A 144 -17.55 -0.81 9.85
CA VAL A 144 -18.40 -1.98 9.65
C VAL A 144 -18.23 -2.55 8.23
N ILE A 145 -18.27 -1.70 7.20
CA ILE A 145 -18.07 -2.16 5.81
C ILE A 145 -16.66 -2.70 5.60
N PHE A 146 -15.64 -1.99 6.10
CA PHE A 146 -14.25 -2.41 6.00
C PHE A 146 -14.02 -3.79 6.64
N LEU A 147 -14.54 -4.00 7.85
CA LEU A 147 -14.43 -5.29 8.54
C LEU A 147 -15.19 -6.40 7.80
N ALA A 148 -16.37 -6.11 7.25
CA ALA A 148 -17.14 -7.07 6.46
C ALA A 148 -16.37 -7.52 5.20
N VAL A 149 -15.80 -6.56 4.45
CA VAL A 149 -14.99 -6.84 3.25
C VAL A 149 -13.76 -7.68 3.60
N ASN A 150 -12.99 -7.28 4.62
CA ASN A 150 -11.78 -8.02 5.01
C ASN A 150 -12.10 -9.43 5.54
N THR A 151 -13.20 -9.59 6.26
CA THR A 151 -13.64 -10.91 6.74
C THR A 151 -14.01 -11.81 5.56
N ALA A 152 -14.74 -11.28 4.56
CA ALA A 152 -15.07 -12.02 3.35
C ALA A 152 -13.80 -12.41 2.57
N CYS A 153 -12.87 -11.48 2.36
CA CYS A 153 -11.58 -11.76 1.71
C CYS A 153 -10.79 -12.84 2.47
N GLY A 154 -10.70 -12.75 3.79
CA GLY A 154 -10.02 -13.76 4.61
C GLY A 154 -10.64 -15.15 4.49
N VAL A 155 -11.98 -15.26 4.45
CA VAL A 155 -12.67 -16.53 4.22
C VAL A 155 -12.38 -17.09 2.84
N ILE A 156 -12.42 -16.26 1.79
CA ILE A 156 -12.12 -16.69 0.42
C ILE A 156 -10.68 -17.21 0.32
N VAL A 157 -9.72 -16.53 0.95
CA VAL A 157 -8.31 -16.96 0.99
C VAL A 157 -8.16 -18.31 1.70
N ILE A 158 -8.82 -18.53 2.83
CA ILE A 158 -8.81 -19.83 3.52
C ILE A 158 -9.39 -20.94 2.62
N ILE A 159 -10.44 -20.64 1.86
CA ILE A 159 -11.03 -21.59 0.90
C ILE A 159 -10.04 -21.87 -0.23
N ALA A 160 -9.47 -20.83 -0.83
CA ALA A 160 -8.47 -20.95 -1.91
C ALA A 160 -7.29 -21.82 -1.49
N TYR A 161 -6.79 -21.65 -0.26
CA TYR A 161 -5.71 -22.50 0.26
C TYR A 161 -6.09 -23.98 0.39
N LYS A 162 -7.34 -24.30 0.75
CA LYS A 162 -7.77 -25.70 0.83
C LYS A 162 -7.78 -26.37 -0.55
N TYR A 163 -8.19 -25.62 -1.59
CA TYR A 163 -8.13 -26.11 -2.97
C TYR A 163 -6.68 -26.25 -3.46
N TYR A 164 -5.83 -25.28 -3.13
CA TYR A 164 -4.43 -25.27 -3.52
C TYR A 164 -3.65 -26.51 -3.05
N ILE A 165 -3.81 -26.89 -1.77
CA ILE A 165 -3.14 -28.07 -1.20
C ILE A 165 -3.50 -29.37 -1.93
N GLY A 166 -4.72 -29.46 -2.46
CA GLY A 166 -5.22 -30.67 -3.10
C GLY A 166 -4.77 -30.84 -4.55
N GLY A 167 -4.31 -29.77 -5.21
CA GLY A 167 -4.16 -29.72 -6.67
C GLY A 167 -2.81 -29.31 -7.21
N ALA A 168 -1.83 -28.97 -6.37
CA ALA A 168 -0.51 -28.55 -6.85
C ALA A 168 0.20 -29.72 -7.58
N GLU A 169 0.44 -29.53 -8.87
CA GLU A 169 1.27 -30.42 -9.68
C GLU A 169 2.60 -29.74 -9.98
N GLU A 170 3.71 -30.45 -9.73
CA GLU A 170 5.02 -29.96 -10.08
C GLU A 170 5.24 -30.15 -11.59
N LEU A 171 5.52 -29.05 -12.28
CA LEU A 171 5.73 -29.03 -13.72
C LEU A 171 7.21 -28.74 -14.00
N ILE A 172 7.93 -29.71 -14.55
CA ILE A 172 9.34 -29.57 -14.93
C ILE A 172 9.42 -29.32 -16.44
N LEU A 173 9.69 -28.08 -16.82
CA LEU A 173 9.73 -27.59 -18.20
C LEU A 173 11.17 -27.36 -18.64
N SER A 174 11.69 -28.23 -19.51
CA SER A 174 13.08 -28.15 -19.99
C SER A 174 14.12 -28.05 -18.85
N GLY A 175 13.87 -28.73 -17.73
CA GLY A 175 14.71 -28.70 -16.53
C GLY A 175 14.46 -27.54 -15.56
N ILE A 176 13.54 -26.62 -15.89
CA ILE A 176 13.08 -25.56 -14.98
C ILE A 176 11.90 -26.11 -14.18
N HIS A 177 12.02 -26.09 -12.85
CA HIS A 177 10.94 -26.49 -11.95
C HIS A 177 9.97 -25.32 -11.77
N MET A 178 8.72 -25.52 -12.17
CA MET A 178 7.63 -24.57 -11.98
C MET A 178 6.50 -25.22 -11.17
N CYS A 179 5.84 -24.44 -10.33
CA CYS A 179 4.60 -24.85 -9.68
C CYS A 179 3.44 -24.37 -10.55
N ALA A 180 2.70 -25.29 -11.15
CA ALA A 180 1.49 -24.93 -11.88
C ALA A 180 0.37 -24.75 -10.86
N ASP A 181 0.05 -23.50 -10.57
CA ASP A 181 -1.06 -23.15 -9.69
C ASP A 181 -2.37 -23.50 -10.40
N GLY A 182 -2.99 -24.61 -9.99
CA GLY A 182 -4.38 -24.92 -10.33
C GLY A 182 -5.36 -24.01 -9.57
N SER A 183 -5.00 -22.74 -9.35
CA SER A 183 -5.82 -21.82 -8.59
C SER A 183 -7.11 -21.53 -9.35
N ASP A 184 -8.24 -21.60 -8.66
CA ASP A 184 -9.51 -21.13 -9.19
C ASP A 184 -9.42 -19.61 -9.42
N GLU A 185 -9.16 -19.19 -10.66
CA GLU A 185 -9.13 -17.77 -11.09
C GLU A 185 -10.36 -16.99 -10.58
N VAL A 186 -11.48 -17.69 -10.45
CA VAL A 186 -12.75 -17.19 -9.90
C VAL A 186 -12.58 -16.67 -8.46
N LEU A 187 -11.91 -17.39 -7.57
CA LEU A 187 -11.73 -16.98 -6.17
C LEU A 187 -10.83 -15.75 -6.08
N THR A 188 -9.75 -15.72 -6.88
CA THR A 188 -8.86 -14.56 -6.99
C THR A 188 -9.61 -13.34 -7.47
N SER A 189 -10.40 -13.45 -8.54
CA SER A 189 -11.23 -12.37 -9.06
C SER A 189 -12.25 -11.86 -8.03
N MET A 190 -12.86 -12.75 -7.23
CA MET A 190 -13.76 -12.34 -6.14
C MET A 190 -13.09 -11.46 -5.09
N ILE A 191 -11.85 -11.77 -4.70
CA ILE A 191 -11.08 -10.95 -3.74
C ILE A 191 -10.81 -9.57 -4.33
N TRP A 192 -10.34 -9.50 -5.58
CA TRP A 192 -10.07 -8.24 -6.27
C TRP A 192 -11.34 -7.39 -6.44
N MET A 193 -12.48 -8.01 -6.76
CA MET A 193 -13.76 -7.31 -6.86
C MET A 193 -14.17 -6.68 -5.53
N LEU A 194 -14.07 -7.43 -4.42
CA LEU A 194 -14.42 -6.92 -3.09
C LEU A 194 -13.53 -5.74 -2.67
N ASN A 195 -12.23 -5.83 -2.92
CA ASN A 195 -11.29 -4.74 -2.66
C ASN A 195 -11.59 -3.53 -3.55
N THR A 196 -11.85 -3.73 -4.84
CA THR A 196 -12.20 -2.64 -5.77
C THR A 196 -13.48 -1.92 -5.35
N ILE A 197 -14.52 -2.66 -4.93
CA ILE A 197 -15.76 -2.09 -4.41
C ILE A 197 -15.48 -1.18 -3.21
N TRP A 198 -14.64 -1.63 -2.28
CA TRP A 198 -14.23 -0.84 -1.12
C TRP A 198 -13.50 0.44 -1.53
N GLU A 199 -12.56 0.36 -2.47
CA GLU A 199 -11.79 1.51 -2.94
C GLU A 199 -12.64 2.52 -3.70
N ILE A 200 -13.55 2.06 -4.57
CA ILE A 200 -14.51 2.91 -5.27
C ILE A 200 -15.42 3.60 -4.25
N LEU A 201 -15.90 2.90 -3.22
CA LEU A 201 -16.69 3.50 -2.15
C LEU A 201 -15.90 4.61 -1.42
N ALA A 202 -14.63 4.34 -1.07
CA ALA A 202 -13.75 5.31 -0.42
C ALA A 202 -13.51 6.53 -1.31
N LEU A 203 -13.25 6.32 -2.61
CA LEU A 203 -13.09 7.38 -3.60
C LEU A 203 -14.35 8.24 -3.74
N CYS A 204 -15.52 7.61 -3.91
CA CYS A 204 -16.80 8.30 -4.00
C CYS A 204 -17.07 9.17 -2.77
N LEU A 205 -16.79 8.66 -1.57
CA LEU A 205 -16.94 9.41 -0.34
C LEU A 205 -15.94 10.57 -0.23
N SER A 206 -14.68 10.35 -0.62
CA SER A 206 -13.67 11.39 -0.66
C SER A 206 -14.06 12.53 -1.62
N VAL A 207 -14.49 12.19 -2.85
CA VAL A 207 -14.95 13.17 -3.85
C VAL A 207 -16.20 13.90 -3.38
N TRP A 208 -17.14 13.20 -2.74
CA TRP A 208 -18.34 13.82 -2.18
C TRP A 208 -18.01 14.88 -1.12
N ILE A 209 -17.08 14.57 -0.22
CA ILE A 209 -16.63 15.49 0.84
C ILE A 209 -15.92 16.68 0.23
N ALA A 210 -15.02 16.44 -0.72
CA ALA A 210 -14.32 17.50 -1.47
C ALA A 210 -15.33 18.45 -2.14
N ALA A 211 -16.32 17.89 -2.84
CA ALA A 211 -17.37 18.66 -3.50
C ALA A 211 -18.24 19.43 -2.51
N LYS A 212 -18.59 18.82 -1.36
CA LYS A 212 -19.36 19.45 -0.30
C LYS A 212 -18.59 20.65 0.28
N HIS A 213 -17.33 20.47 0.65
CA HIS A 213 -16.49 21.54 1.19
C HIS A 213 -16.32 22.68 0.18
N PHE A 214 -16.10 22.37 -1.10
CA PHE A 214 -16.01 23.39 -2.13
C PHE A 214 -17.30 24.20 -2.28
N ARG A 215 -18.47 23.53 -2.21
CA ARG A 215 -19.78 24.23 -2.22
C ARG A 215 -19.98 25.10 -0.99
N ASP A 216 -19.60 24.60 0.20
CA ASP A 216 -19.75 25.34 1.45
C ASP A 216 -18.81 26.56 1.47
N LEU A 217 -17.55 26.42 1.04
CA LEU A 217 -16.61 27.53 0.86
C LEU A 217 -17.14 28.58 -0.12
N ARG A 218 -17.73 28.15 -1.24
CA ARG A 218 -18.34 29.06 -2.22
C ARG A 218 -19.53 29.83 -1.65
N ARG A 219 -20.25 29.27 -0.67
CA ARG A 219 -21.37 29.93 0.04
C ARG A 219 -20.89 30.87 1.15
N LEU A 220 -19.78 30.55 1.81
CA LEU A 220 -19.25 31.24 2.99
C LEU A 220 -18.39 32.48 2.69
N ASN A 221 -18.65 33.15 1.57
CA ASN A 221 -18.28 34.54 1.29
C ASN A 221 -16.90 34.75 0.59
N PRO A 222 -16.83 35.61 -0.45
CA PRO A 222 -15.60 36.01 -1.15
C PRO A 222 -14.63 36.92 -0.36
N LEU A 223 -15.01 37.35 0.84
CA LEU A 223 -14.40 38.50 1.52
C LEU A 223 -13.28 38.16 2.52
N THR A 224 -13.12 36.90 2.92
CA THR A 224 -12.05 36.46 3.85
C THR A 224 -11.05 35.56 3.13
N GLY A 225 -10.52 36.09 2.03
CA GLY A 225 -9.83 35.37 0.98
C GLY A 225 -8.47 34.75 1.34
N SER A 226 -8.16 33.77 0.51
CA SER A 226 -6.83 33.23 0.14
C SER A 226 -6.30 32.05 0.96
N THR A 227 -5.86 32.23 2.20
CA THR A 227 -4.89 31.28 2.78
C THR A 227 -5.47 29.93 3.18
N MET A 228 -6.66 29.90 3.80
CA MET A 228 -7.25 28.65 4.28
C MET A 228 -7.80 27.78 3.14
N GLY A 229 -8.27 28.41 2.05
CA GLY A 229 -8.75 27.71 0.86
C GLY A 229 -7.63 26.98 0.10
N ASP A 230 -6.44 27.58 0.01
CA ASP A 230 -5.31 26.98 -0.69
C ASP A 230 -4.77 25.74 0.05
N CYS A 231 -4.71 25.77 1.39
CA CYS A 231 -4.29 24.62 2.19
C CYS A 231 -5.25 23.42 2.03
N PHE A 232 -6.56 23.66 2.16
CA PHE A 232 -7.55 22.60 1.95
C PHE A 232 -7.57 22.12 0.50
N ARG A 233 -7.31 22.99 -0.48
CA ARG A 233 -7.21 22.59 -1.89
C ARG A 233 -6.08 21.60 -2.10
N VAL A 234 -4.88 21.92 -1.64
CA VAL A 234 -3.70 21.04 -1.77
C VAL A 234 -3.91 19.72 -1.04
N LEU A 235 -4.45 19.76 0.19
CA LEU A 235 -4.70 18.55 0.97
C LEU A 235 -5.74 17.65 0.28
N THR A 236 -6.83 18.24 -0.19
CA THR A 236 -7.91 17.51 -0.87
C THR A 236 -7.46 16.96 -2.22
N GLU A 237 -6.65 17.72 -2.97
CA GLU A 237 -6.08 17.31 -4.25
C GLU A 237 -5.17 16.08 -4.08
N SER A 238 -4.27 16.11 -3.08
CA SER A 238 -3.38 14.97 -2.82
C SER A 238 -4.13 13.71 -2.38
N HIS A 239 -5.19 13.85 -1.58
CA HIS A 239 -5.98 12.71 -1.10
C HIS A 239 -6.86 12.11 -2.19
N VAL A 240 -7.56 12.93 -2.99
CA VAL A 240 -8.41 12.43 -4.07
C VAL A 240 -7.58 11.71 -5.14
N LEU A 241 -6.40 12.24 -5.50
CA LEU A 241 -5.49 11.57 -6.43
C LEU A 241 -4.98 10.23 -5.89
N TYR A 242 -4.74 10.14 -4.58
CA TYR A 242 -4.40 8.86 -3.93
C TYR A 242 -5.54 7.84 -4.06
N PHE A 243 -6.78 8.22 -3.74
CA PHE A 243 -7.93 7.30 -3.88
C PHE A 243 -8.19 6.91 -5.33
N ALA A 244 -8.00 7.86 -6.26
CA ALA A 244 -8.20 7.64 -7.68
C ALA A 244 -7.14 6.72 -8.28
N SER A 245 -5.87 6.86 -7.86
CA SER A 245 -4.80 5.94 -8.28
C SER A 245 -5.03 4.53 -7.78
N PHE A 246 -5.39 4.36 -6.49
CA PHE A 246 -5.77 3.06 -5.93
C PHE A 246 -6.89 2.39 -6.74
N ALA A 247 -8.02 3.09 -6.90
CA ALA A 247 -9.15 2.56 -7.66
C ALA A 247 -8.79 2.28 -9.13
N GLY A 248 -7.92 3.10 -9.73
CA GLY A 248 -7.45 2.93 -11.10
C GLY A 248 -6.66 1.62 -11.27
N VAL A 249 -5.71 1.35 -10.39
CA VAL A 249 -4.93 0.11 -10.41
C VAL A 249 -5.82 -1.11 -10.14
N SER A 250 -6.74 -1.03 -9.19
CA SER A 250 -7.66 -2.14 -8.92
C SER A 250 -8.61 -2.41 -10.09
N CYS A 251 -9.08 -1.37 -10.78
CA CYS A 251 -9.82 -1.52 -12.04
C CYS A 251 -8.98 -2.19 -13.14
N LEU A 252 -7.70 -1.84 -13.25
CA LEU A 252 -6.78 -2.51 -14.16
C LEU A 252 -6.66 -3.99 -13.80
N GLN A 253 -6.47 -4.35 -12.53
CA GLN A 253 -6.41 -5.75 -12.11
C GLN A 253 -7.69 -6.54 -12.43
N LEU A 254 -8.86 -5.92 -12.32
CA LEU A 254 -10.10 -6.57 -12.75
C LEU A 254 -10.14 -6.83 -14.26
N ILE A 255 -9.58 -5.92 -15.07
CA ILE A 255 -9.46 -6.13 -16.53
C ILE A 255 -8.57 -7.35 -16.81
N ASP A 256 -7.50 -7.55 -16.03
CA ASP A 256 -6.62 -8.71 -16.16
C ASP A 256 -7.36 -10.04 -15.95
N THR A 257 -8.37 -10.06 -15.07
CA THR A 257 -9.22 -11.24 -14.85
C THR A 257 -10.29 -11.46 -15.92
N SER A 258 -10.34 -10.62 -16.96
CA SER A 258 -11.35 -10.75 -18.03
C SER A 258 -10.96 -11.84 -19.04
N PRO A 259 -11.86 -12.77 -19.39
CA PRO A 259 -11.59 -13.78 -20.41
C PRO A 259 -11.39 -13.17 -21.81
N GLU A 260 -11.82 -11.93 -22.03
CA GLU A 260 -11.57 -11.23 -23.30
C GLU A 260 -10.07 -10.97 -23.54
N LEU A 261 -9.26 -10.93 -22.47
CA LEU A 261 -7.83 -10.70 -22.57
C LEU A 261 -7.10 -11.89 -23.22
N GLU A 262 -7.66 -13.10 -23.16
CA GLU A 262 -7.11 -14.29 -23.82
C GLU A 262 -7.04 -14.14 -25.35
N ASN A 263 -7.87 -13.26 -25.93
CA ASN A 263 -7.90 -13.00 -27.36
C ASN A 263 -6.90 -11.91 -27.80
N LEU A 264 -6.28 -11.18 -26.86
CA LEU A 264 -5.29 -10.17 -27.20
C LEU A 264 -3.97 -10.81 -27.64
N ASN A 265 -3.19 -10.06 -28.42
CA ASN A 265 -1.85 -10.49 -28.78
C ASN A 265 -1.04 -10.74 -27.50
N TYR A 266 -0.42 -11.90 -27.40
CA TYR A 266 0.36 -12.37 -26.24
C TYR A 266 1.28 -11.29 -25.65
N ILE A 267 2.01 -10.56 -26.52
CA ILE A 267 2.92 -9.47 -26.11
C ILE A 267 2.18 -8.33 -25.39
N GLY A 268 0.93 -8.04 -25.76
CA GLY A 268 0.13 -6.99 -25.14
C GLY A 268 -0.29 -7.32 -23.71
N VAL A 269 -0.66 -8.58 -23.47
CA VAL A 269 -0.99 -9.09 -22.12
C VAL A 269 0.24 -8.98 -21.22
N GLU A 270 1.41 -9.35 -21.74
CA GLU A 270 2.68 -9.26 -21.01
C GLU A 270 3.05 -7.84 -20.58
N ILE A 271 2.92 -6.88 -21.50
CA ILE A 271 3.18 -5.48 -21.19
C ILE A 271 2.19 -4.98 -20.15
N LEU A 272 0.93 -5.39 -20.24
CA LEU A 272 -0.10 -5.02 -19.27
C LEU A 272 0.23 -5.57 -17.88
N PHE A 273 0.58 -6.85 -17.79
CA PHE A 273 0.91 -7.51 -16.52
C PHE A 273 2.18 -6.93 -15.88
N GLY A 274 3.22 -6.70 -16.68
CA GLY A 274 4.43 -6.02 -16.23
C GLY A 274 4.16 -4.60 -15.72
N ALA A 275 3.33 -3.83 -16.45
CA ALA A 275 2.91 -2.50 -16.02
C ALA A 275 2.09 -2.53 -14.73
N MET A 276 1.17 -3.50 -14.57
CA MET A 276 0.39 -3.67 -13.34
C MET A 276 1.29 -3.91 -12.13
N ASN A 277 2.34 -4.72 -12.28
CA ASN A 277 3.26 -5.01 -11.19
C ASN A 277 4.06 -3.78 -10.75
N ILE A 278 4.50 -2.96 -11.70
CA ILE A 278 5.07 -1.65 -11.36
C ILE A 278 4.02 -0.79 -10.66
N LEU A 279 2.80 -0.69 -11.18
CA LEU A 279 1.76 0.17 -10.60
C LEU A 279 1.39 -0.25 -9.18
N LEU A 280 1.26 -1.55 -8.93
CA LEU A 280 1.00 -2.12 -7.60
C LEU A 280 2.15 -1.83 -6.63
N SER A 281 3.38 -2.00 -7.10
CA SER A 281 4.58 -1.64 -6.32
C SER A 281 4.61 -0.13 -6.04
N VAL A 282 4.29 0.71 -7.01
CA VAL A 282 4.23 2.16 -6.79
C VAL A 282 3.13 2.52 -5.79
N GLN A 283 1.99 1.85 -5.89
CA GLN A 283 0.83 2.08 -5.03
C GLN A 283 1.08 1.69 -3.56
N MET A 284 1.60 0.49 -3.33
CA MET A 284 1.84 0.03 -1.96
C MET A 284 3.03 0.77 -1.33
N PHE A 285 4.10 1.00 -2.09
CA PHE A 285 5.38 1.43 -1.54
C PHE A 285 5.64 2.93 -1.61
N LEU A 286 5.19 3.63 -2.67
CA LEU A 286 5.39 5.08 -2.76
C LEU A 286 4.22 5.85 -2.17
N LEU A 287 3.00 5.52 -2.60
CA LEU A 287 1.83 6.33 -2.29
C LEU A 287 1.46 6.28 -0.80
N GLY A 288 1.50 5.09 -0.18
CA GLY A 288 1.18 4.91 1.24
C GLY A 288 2.11 5.72 2.17
N PRO A 289 3.43 5.44 2.15
CA PRO A 289 4.47 6.18 2.87
C PRO A 289 4.46 7.69 2.66
N ARG A 290 4.47 8.16 1.40
CA ARG A 290 4.52 9.60 1.09
C ARG A 290 3.35 10.37 1.67
N LEU A 291 2.16 9.75 1.67
CA LEU A 291 0.97 10.39 2.21
C LEU A 291 0.97 10.39 3.75
N ILE A 292 1.73 9.53 4.44
CA ILE A 292 1.94 9.61 5.89
C ILE A 292 2.91 10.73 6.21
N LEU A 293 4.01 10.81 5.45
CA LEU A 293 5.02 11.86 5.58
C LEU A 293 4.42 13.25 5.35
N SER A 294 3.58 13.43 4.32
CA SER A 294 2.95 14.72 4.02
C SER A 294 2.06 15.22 5.16
N VAL A 295 1.29 14.33 5.80
CA VAL A 295 0.45 14.66 6.95
C VAL A 295 1.29 15.04 8.18
N ARG A 296 2.39 14.32 8.44
CA ARG A 296 3.30 14.66 9.53
C ARG A 296 4.01 15.99 9.31
N GLN A 297 4.50 16.22 8.10
CA GLN A 297 5.14 17.47 7.71
C GLN A 297 4.18 18.65 7.91
N PHE A 298 2.91 18.48 7.53
CA PHE A 298 1.88 19.49 7.74
C PHE A 298 1.65 19.78 9.23
N ASN A 299 1.52 18.74 10.06
CA ASN A 299 1.34 18.91 11.50
C ASN A 299 2.56 19.55 12.17
N ALA A 300 3.78 19.18 11.77
CA ALA A 300 5.01 19.80 12.28
C ALA A 300 5.06 21.29 11.96
N LYS A 301 4.61 21.68 10.75
CA LYS A 301 4.55 23.08 10.34
C LYS A 301 3.53 23.90 11.14
N LEU A 302 2.35 23.33 11.37
CA LEU A 302 1.32 23.97 12.21
C LEU A 302 1.79 24.19 13.66
N VAL A 303 2.50 23.21 14.24
CA VAL A 303 3.05 23.35 15.59
C VAL A 303 4.12 24.45 15.63
N ALA A 304 5.03 24.48 14.65
CA ALA A 304 6.07 25.51 14.58
C ALA A 304 5.49 26.93 14.40
N GLU A 305 4.42 27.09 13.60
CA GLU A 305 3.74 28.37 13.41
C GLU A 305 3.00 28.83 14.68
N SER A 306 2.34 27.91 15.39
CA SER A 306 1.66 28.21 16.67
C SER A 306 2.64 28.67 17.75
N ASP A 307 3.82 28.06 17.83
CA ASP A 307 4.85 28.42 18.81
C ASP A 307 5.49 29.78 18.48
N ALA A 308 5.69 30.08 17.19
CA ALA A 308 6.19 31.37 16.74
C ALA A 308 5.22 32.51 17.12
N GLU A 309 3.92 32.33 16.89
CA GLU A 309 2.90 33.32 17.23
C GLU A 309 2.74 33.49 18.76
N THR A 310 2.81 32.39 19.52
CA THR A 310 2.77 32.44 20.99
C THR A 310 4.00 33.14 21.56
N SER A 311 5.18 32.99 20.94
CA SER A 311 6.40 33.70 21.36
C SER A 311 6.33 35.20 21.10
N MET A 312 5.65 35.65 20.04
CA MET A 312 5.48 37.08 19.75
C MET A 312 4.45 37.74 20.67
N ASN A 313 3.43 37.01 21.11
CA ASN A 313 2.36 37.55 21.96
C ASN A 313 2.71 37.60 23.47
N SER A 314 3.76 36.91 23.94
CA SER A 314 4.13 36.94 25.37
C SER A 314 5.10 38.07 25.76
N ILE A 315 5.55 38.91 24.82
CA ILE A 315 6.50 40.01 25.08
C ILE A 315 5.81 41.32 25.54
N VAL A 316 4.47 41.39 25.56
CA VAL A 316 3.75 42.61 25.99
C VAL A 316 2.86 42.30 27.19
N PHE A 317 3.43 42.33 28.39
CA PHE A 317 2.84 42.92 29.59
C PHE A 317 3.89 42.92 30.70
N GLN A 318 4.96 43.71 30.49
CA GLN A 318 5.73 44.19 31.63
C GLN A 318 4.92 45.29 32.31
N GLU A 319 4.09 44.82 33.23
CA GLU A 319 3.42 45.52 34.31
C GLU A 319 4.18 46.80 34.70
N HIS A 320 3.66 47.95 34.23
CA HIS A 320 3.94 49.22 34.88
C HIS A 320 3.27 49.17 36.25
N VAL A 321 4.00 48.62 37.23
CA VAL A 321 3.73 48.83 38.65
C VAL A 321 3.82 50.33 38.89
N HIS A 322 2.67 50.99 38.87
CA HIS A 322 2.56 52.35 39.41
C HIS A 322 2.82 52.26 40.92
N VAL A 323 4.02 52.67 41.31
CA VAL A 323 4.39 52.97 42.70
C VAL A 323 3.46 54.08 43.20
N PRO A 324 2.60 53.84 44.21
CA PRO A 324 1.84 54.91 44.83
C PRO A 324 2.77 55.66 45.78
N THR A 325 3.12 56.89 45.44
CA THR A 325 3.78 57.84 46.33
C THR A 325 2.81 58.21 47.44
N SER A 326 2.90 57.54 48.59
CA SER A 326 2.29 58.03 49.82
C SER A 326 3.21 59.09 50.43
N SER A 327 2.77 60.34 50.42
CA SER A 327 3.35 61.40 51.23
C SER A 327 2.28 61.89 52.19
N THR A 328 2.29 61.29 53.38
CA THR A 328 1.61 61.79 54.57
C THR A 328 2.64 62.49 55.45
N VAL A 329 2.30 63.73 55.81
CA VAL A 329 2.85 64.62 56.85
C VAL A 329 4.14 65.35 56.51
#